data_AF-A0A2T2STF2-F1
#
_entry.id   AF-A0A2T2STF2-F1
#
_cell.length_a   1.000
_cell.length_b   1.000
_cell.length_c   1.000
_cell.angle_alpha   90.00
_cell.angle_beta   90.00
_cell.angle_gamma   90.00
#
_symmetry.space_group_name_H-M   'P 1'
#
loop_
_entity.id
_entity.type
_entity.pdbx_description
1 polymer ?
#
loop_
_entity_poly.entity_id
_entity_poly.type
_entity_poly.pdbx_seq_one_letter_code
_entity_poly.pdbx_strand_id
1 'polypeptide(L)' 'MSLDPLDATLVSVHSLTPRVKQFLLRVDGHTFDFTPGQHVSVAADAGDNPPEYRPYSPVS' A
#
# COMPACT_ATOMS: atom_id res chain seq x y z
N MET A 1 -3.63 -19.67 0.00
CA MET A 1 -2.28 -19.21 -0.34
C MET A 1 -1.88 -18.20 0.71
N SER A 2 -0.79 -18.46 1.46
CA SER A 2 -0.14 -17.39 2.23
C SER A 2 0.41 -16.41 1.21
N LEU A 3 -0.02 -15.15 1.29
CA LEU A 3 0.63 -14.07 0.55
C LEU A 3 1.71 -13.56 1.48
N ASP A 4 2.97 -13.82 1.13
CA ASP A 4 4.09 -13.24 1.86
C ASP A 4 4.09 -11.73 1.56
N PRO A 5 3.92 -10.86 2.56
CA PRO A 5 3.87 -9.42 2.33
C PRO A 5 5.24 -8.91 1.87
N LEU A 6 5.21 -7.89 1.00
CA LEU A 6 6.41 -7.17 0.58
C LEU A 6 6.63 -5.97 1.50
N ASP A 7 7.85 -5.82 2.01
CA ASP A 7 8.22 -4.65 2.81
C ASP A 7 8.33 -3.41 1.92
N ALA A 8 7.49 -2.42 2.17
CA ALA A 8 7.42 -1.19 1.41
C ALA A 8 7.85 0.01 2.25
N THR A 9 8.65 0.89 1.66
CA THR A 9 8.98 2.21 2.22
C THR A 9 7.94 3.23 1.78
N LEU A 10 7.40 4.00 2.74
CA LEU A 10 6.57 5.16 2.46
C LEU A 10 7.45 6.31 1.96
N VAL A 11 7.43 6.57 0.66
CA VAL A 11 8.27 7.59 0.00
C VAL A 11 7.68 8.98 0.18
N SER A 12 6.36 9.13 0.06
CA SER A 12 5.70 10.42 0.21
C SER A 12 4.22 10.30 0.55
N VAL A 13 3.68 11.38 1.09
CA VAL A 13 2.25 11.53 1.43
C VAL A 13 1.73 12.81 0.79
N HIS A 14 0.66 12.70 0.01
CA HIS A 14 0.01 13.83 -0.65
C HIS A 14 -1.42 13.98 -0.13
N SER A 15 -1.76 15.15 0.42
CA SER A 15 -3.14 15.45 0.80
C SER A 15 -3.91 15.90 -0.44
N LEU A 16 -4.87 15.10 -0.89
CA LEU A 16 -5.73 15.44 -2.03
C LEU A 16 -6.94 16.28 -1.59
N THR A 17 -7.48 15.97 -0.42
CA THR A 17 -8.57 16.72 0.23
C THR A 17 -8.35 16.69 1.75
N PRO A 18 -9.12 17.44 2.57
CA PRO A 18 -8.94 17.44 4.02
C PRO A 18 -9.00 16.06 4.70
N ARG A 19 -9.65 15.07 4.06
CA ARG A 19 -9.82 13.71 4.61
C ARG A 19 -9.22 12.61 3.73
N VAL A 20 -8.60 12.95 2.60
CA VAL A 20 -8.06 11.97 1.66
C VAL A 20 -6.58 12.24 1.45
N LYS A 21 -5.77 11.21 1.71
CA LYS A 21 -4.33 11.21 1.46
C LYS A 21 -3.99 10.11 0.46
N GLN A 22 -3.08 10.42 -0.45
CA GLN A 22 -2.45 9.45 -1.33
C GLN A 22 -1.04 9.17 -0.81
N PHE A 23 -0.66 7.89 -0.84
CA PHE A 23 0.65 7.41 -0.42
C PHE A 23 1.43 6.92 -1.63
N LEU A 24 2.71 7.26 -1.69
CA LEU A 24 3.64 6.64 -2.63
C LEU A 24 4.46 5.59 -1.88
N LEU A 25 4.31 4.33 -2.25
CA LEU A 25 5.00 3.20 -1.65
C LEU A 25 6.06 2.68 -2.63
N ARG A 26 7.24 2.34 -2.13
CA ARG A 26 8.30 1.70 -2.92
C ARG A 26 8.76 0.43 -2.23
N VAL A 27 8.84 -0.66 -3.00
CA VAL A 27 9.49 -1.90 -2.59
C VAL A 27 10.78 -2.02 -3.39
N ASP A 28 11.90 -2.15 -2.70
CA ASP A 28 13.20 -2.22 -3.36
C ASP A 28 13.32 -3.52 -4.18
N GLY A 29 13.78 -3.41 -5.42
CA GLY A 29 13.89 -4.54 -6.34
C GLY A 29 12.57 -5.08 -6.87
N HIS A 30 11.43 -4.43 -6.59
CA HIS A 30 10.12 -4.82 -7.10
C HIS A 30 9.48 -3.69 -7.90
N THR A 31 8.92 -4.05 -9.06
CA THR A 31 8.09 -3.14 -9.87
C THR A 31 6.67 -3.67 -9.83
N PHE A 32 5.74 -2.82 -9.41
CA PHE A 32 4.33 -3.16 -9.41
C PHE A 32 3.74 -2.88 -10.79
N ASP A 33 3.09 -3.89 -11.37
CA ASP A 33 2.22 -3.74 -12.52
C ASP A 33 0.78 -4.01 -12.09
N PHE A 34 -0.18 -3.27 -12.65
CA PHE A 34 -1.60 -3.51 -12.41
C PHE A 34 -2.43 -3.25 -13.67
N THR A 35 -3.54 -3.96 -13.76
CA THR A 35 -4.62 -3.69 -14.71
C THR A 35 -5.69 -2.84 -14.03
N PRO A 36 -6.24 -1.80 -14.68
CA PRO A 36 -7.32 -1.00 -14.12
C PRO A 36 -8.48 -1.84 -13.59
N GLY A 37 -8.94 -1.54 -12.38
CA GLY A 37 -9.96 -2.32 -11.66
C GLY A 37 -9.40 -3.31 -10.63
N GLN A 38 -8.08 -3.54 -10.60
CA GLN A 38 -7.44 -4.30 -9.54
C GLN A 38 -7.27 -3.50 -8.24
N HIS A 39 -7.01 -4.21 -7.14
CA HIS A 39 -6.62 -3.65 -5.86
C HIS A 39 -5.43 -4.42 -5.29
N VAL A 40 -4.71 -3.77 -4.38
CA VAL A 40 -3.68 -4.37 -3.54
C VAL A 40 -4.11 -4.30 -2.07
N SER A 41 -3.66 -5.26 -1.26
CA SER A 41 -3.85 -5.23 0.19
C SER A 41 -2.63 -4.58 0.84
N VAL A 42 -2.86 -3.52 1.61
CA VAL A 42 -1.81 -2.83 2.37
C VAL A 42 -2.10 -3.00 3.85
N ALA A 43 -1.10 -3.41 4.61
CA ALA A 43 -1.12 -3.34 6.07
C ALA A 43 -0.08 -2.31 6.52
N ALA A 44 -0.48 -1.48 7.47
CA ALA A 44 0.48 -0.66 8.21
C ALA A 44 0.99 -1.47 9.41
N ASP A 45 2.23 -1.23 9.81
CA ASP A 45 2.75 -1.77 11.06
C ASP A 45 1.91 -1.22 12.24
N ALA A 46 1.35 -2.14 13.02
CA ALA A 46 0.49 -1.86 14.16
C ALA A 46 1.17 -2.17 15.51
N GLY A 47 2.50 -2.38 15.50
CA GLY A 47 3.29 -2.77 16.67
C GLY A 47 2.91 -4.17 17.16
N ASP A 48 2.47 -4.27 18.42
CA ASP A 48 2.07 -5.54 19.03
C ASP A 48 0.68 -6.05 18.57
N ASN A 49 -0.04 -5.26 17.76
CA ASN A 49 -1.35 -5.66 17.25
C ASN A 49 -1.25 -6.47 15.96
N PRO A 50 -2.21 -7.37 15.69
CA PRO A 50 -2.29 -8.04 14.39
C PRO A 50 -2.38 -7.03 13.24
N PRO A 51 -1.70 -7.28 12.10
CA PRO A 51 -1.75 -6.39 10.95
C PRO A 51 -3.18 -6.32 10.39
N GLU A 52 -3.69 -5.09 10.21
CA GLU A 52 -4.97 -4.85 9.56
C GLU A 52 -4.74 -4.57 8.08
N TYR A 53 -5.18 -5.50 7.23
CA TYR A 53 -5.09 -5.35 5.78
C TYR A 53 -6.27 -4.56 5.24
N ARG A 54 -5.96 -3.48 4.52
CA ARG A 54 -6.95 -2.63 3.86
C ARG A 54 -6.73 -2.65 2.34
N PRO A 55 -7.81 -2.84 1.54
CA PRO A 55 -7.69 -2.83 0.09
C PRO A 55 -7.55 -1.40 -0.44
N TYR A 56 -6.61 -1.19 -1.36
CA TYR A 56 -6.40 0.07 -2.07
C TYR A 56 -6.25 -0.18 -3.57
N SER A 57 -6.85 0.67 -4.39
CA SER A 57 -6.62 0.67 -5.84
C SER A 57 -5.29 1.33 -6.16
N PRO A 58 -4.37 0.67 -6.88
CA PRO A 58 -3.19 1.30 -7.44
C PRO A 58 -3.58 2.41 -8.42
N VAL A 59 -2.81 3.50 -8.44
CA VAL A 59 -3.09 4.69 -9.27
C VAL A 59 -1.94 5.07 -10.21
N SER A 60 -0.77 4.42 -10.08
CA SER A 60 0.42 4.68 -10.89
C SER A 60 1.40 3.53 -10.78
#